data_AF-A0A2V6CCG4-F1
#
_entry.id   AF-A0A2V6CCG4-F1
#
_cell.length_a   1.000
_cell.length_b   1.000
_cell.length_c   1.000
_cell.angle_alpha   90.00
_cell.angle_beta   90.00
_cell.angle_gamma   90.00
#
_symmetry.space_group_name_H-M   'P 1'
#
loop_
_entity.id
_entity.type
_entity.pdbx_description
1 polymer ?
#
loop_
_entity_poly.entity_id
_entity_poly.type
_entity_poly.pdbx_seq_one_letter_code
_entity_poly.pdbx_strand_id
1 'polypeptide(L)'
;MNENIRQRCVQLWWAEFCSPKDFVRRAAVIAFLFLVAHLAGLREYTSFLSGTVPSPDTCWKLTIFFGLIYLVLYFAFVLLAPILLLAALVQRCVQSFLNRQ
;
A
#
# COMPACT_ATOMS: atom_id res chain seq x y z
N MET A 1 -31.33 11.29 -16.92
CA MET A 1 -29.92 11.40 -16.43
C MET A 1 -29.68 10.18 -15.54
N ASN A 2 -28.82 9.18 -15.79
CA ASN A 2 -27.69 9.08 -16.69
C ASN A 2 -26.97 7.71 -16.56
N GLU A 3 -27.64 6.58 -16.80
CA GLU A 3 -26.98 5.26 -16.60
C GLU A 3 -25.75 5.08 -17.51
N ASN A 4 -25.81 5.64 -18.72
CA ASN A 4 -24.71 5.59 -19.69
C ASN A 4 -23.47 6.39 -19.22
N ILE A 5 -23.62 7.58 -18.63
CA ILE A 5 -22.46 8.34 -18.10
C ILE A 5 -21.93 7.72 -16.81
N ARG A 6 -22.80 7.13 -15.97
CA ARG A 6 -22.34 6.44 -14.76
C ARG A 6 -21.47 5.23 -15.12
N GLN A 7 -21.86 4.46 -16.13
CA GLN A 7 -21.06 3.34 -16.63
C GLN A 7 -19.73 3.81 -17.25
N ARG A 8 -19.73 4.83 -18.11
CA ARG A 8 -18.48 5.37 -18.69
C ARG A 8 -17.53 5.91 -17.63
N CYS A 9 -18.04 6.60 -16.59
CA CYS A 9 -17.20 7.08 -15.48
C CYS A 9 -16.54 5.92 -14.73
N VAL A 10 -17.30 4.87 -14.40
CA VAL A 10 -16.73 3.70 -13.70
C VAL A 10 -15.73 2.98 -14.61
N GLN A 11 -16.03 2.83 -15.90
CA GLN A 11 -15.15 2.12 -16.84
C GLN A 11 -13.82 2.86 -17.09
N LEU A 12 -13.86 4.20 -17.17
CA LEU A 12 -12.65 5.04 -17.27
C LEU A 12 -11.82 4.97 -15.98
N TRP A 13 -12.47 4.98 -14.82
CA TRP A 13 -11.78 4.90 -13.54
C TRP A 13 -11.04 3.58 -13.35
N TRP A 14 -11.64 2.46 -13.80
CA TRP A 14 -11.00 1.13 -13.76
C TRP A 14 -9.89 0.96 -14.80
N ALA A 15 -10.02 1.57 -15.98
CA ALA A 15 -9.00 1.47 -17.03
C ALA A 15 -7.68 2.14 -16.65
N GLU A 16 -7.74 3.30 -15.98
CA GLU A 16 -6.52 3.99 -15.52
C GLU A 16 -5.96 3.42 -14.21
N PHE A 17 -6.81 2.89 -13.31
CA PHE A 17 -6.35 2.27 -12.06
C PHE A 17 -5.72 0.89 -12.26
N CYS A 18 -6.16 0.13 -13.26
CA CYS A 18 -5.71 -1.24 -13.51
C CYS A 18 -4.69 -1.33 -14.65
N SER A 19 -3.74 -0.42 -14.73
CA SER A 19 -2.58 -0.60 -15.60
C SER A 19 -1.50 -1.39 -14.86
N PRO A 20 -0.86 -2.41 -15.48
CA PRO A 20 0.20 -3.20 -14.84
C PRO A 20 1.34 -2.34 -14.29
N LYS A 21 1.65 -1.22 -14.96
CA LYS A 21 2.69 -0.28 -14.52
C LYS A 21 2.30 0.48 -13.26
N ASP A 22 1.03 0.84 -13.12
CA ASP A 22 0.51 1.58 -11.97
C ASP A 22 0.47 0.71 -10.71
N PHE A 23 0.15 -0.58 -10.83
CA PHE A 23 0.24 -1.53 -9.72
C PHE A 23 1.67 -1.66 -9.19
N VAL A 24 2.66 -1.83 -10.08
CA VAL A 24 4.08 -1.91 -9.69
C VAL A 24 4.56 -0.58 -9.08
N ARG A 25 4.17 0.57 -9.66
CA ARG A 25 4.53 1.88 -9.12
C ARG A 25 4.00 2.08 -7.70
N ARG A 26 2.74 1.73 -7.44
CA ARG A 26 2.13 1.84 -6.11
C ARG A 26 2.80 0.90 -5.10
N ALA A 27 3.09 -0.34 -5.51
CA ALA A 27 3.83 -1.27 -4.67
C ALA A 27 5.23 -0.72 -4.30
N ALA A 28 5.93 -0.14 -5.27
CA ALA A 28 7.23 0.49 -5.06
C ALA A 28 7.16 1.71 -4.12
N VAL A 29 6.14 2.56 -4.25
CA VAL A 29 5.92 3.70 -3.35
C VAL A 29 5.66 3.23 -1.91
N ILE A 30 4.81 2.22 -1.72
CA ILE A 30 4.53 1.64 -0.39
C ILE A 30 5.81 1.05 0.21
N ALA A 31 6.56 0.28 -0.57
CA ALA A 31 7.83 -0.29 -0.15
C ALA A 31 8.85 0.79 0.25
N PHE A 32 8.95 1.86 -0.53
CA PHE A 32 9.84 2.99 -0.25
C PHE A 32 9.44 3.72 1.05
N LEU A 33 8.17 4.06 1.22
CA LEU A 33 7.68 4.71 2.43
C LEU A 33 7.90 3.84 3.66
N PHE A 34 7.62 2.54 3.57
CA PHE A 34 7.88 1.59 4.64
C PHE A 34 9.37 1.50 4.96
N LEU A 35 10.24 1.44 3.95
CA LEU A 35 11.69 1.41 4.14
C LEU A 35 12.20 2.66 4.87
N VAL A 36 11.74 3.85 4.46
CA VAL A 36 12.10 5.11 5.14
C VAL A 36 11.63 5.10 6.59
N ALA A 37 10.39 4.68 6.85
CA ALA A 37 9.86 4.58 8.20
C ALA A 37 10.62 3.54 9.06
N HIS A 38 11.04 2.43 8.46
CA HIS A 38 11.83 1.38 9.11
C HIS A 38 13.23 1.86 9.48
N LEU A 39 13.92 2.55 8.55
CA LEU A 39 15.25 3.10 8.78
C LEU A 39 15.25 4.27 9.75
N ALA A 40 14.17 5.06 9.80
CA ALA A 40 13.98 6.11 10.79
C ALA A 40 13.68 5.57 12.20
N GLY A 41 13.70 4.25 12.41
CA GLY A 41 13.53 3.64 13.73
C GLY A 41 12.09 3.67 14.25
N LEU A 42 11.09 3.97 13.40
CA LEU A 42 9.70 4.10 13.88
C LEU A 42 9.14 2.79 14.46
N ARG A 43 9.80 1.66 14.20
CA ARG A 43 9.52 0.36 14.82
C ARG A 43 9.58 0.44 16.35
N GLU A 44 10.44 1.25 16.94
CA GLU A 44 10.56 1.35 18.40
C GLU A 44 9.28 1.87 19.04
N TYR A 45 8.55 2.75 18.34
CA TYR A 45 7.25 3.23 18.75
C TYR A 45 6.15 2.17 18.67
N THR A 46 6.39 0.96 18.16
CA THR A 46 5.41 -0.15 18.21
C THR A 46 5.37 -0.87 19.56
N SER A 47 6.24 -0.49 20.51
CA SER A 47 6.29 -1.08 21.85
C SER A 47 4.97 -0.98 22.62
N PHE A 48 4.10 -0.01 22.28
CA PHE A 48 2.76 0.08 22.87
C PHE A 48 1.90 -1.17 22.58
N LEU A 49 2.13 -1.90 21.48
CA LEU A 49 1.43 -3.16 21.20
C LEU A 49 1.78 -4.24 22.22
N SER A 50 2.98 -4.17 22.81
CA SER A 50 3.43 -5.04 23.90
C SER A 50 3.06 -4.49 25.29
N GLY A 51 2.31 -3.38 25.35
CA GLY A 51 1.93 -2.72 26.60
C GLY A 51 3.07 -1.95 27.27
N THR A 52 4.19 -1.73 26.59
CA THR A 52 5.36 -1.01 27.12
C THR A 52 5.48 0.38 26.52
N VAL A 53 5.98 1.33 27.31
CA VAL A 53 6.27 2.69 26.85
C VAL A 53 7.68 2.76 26.25
N PRO A 54 7.86 3.25 25.02
CA PRO A 54 9.16 3.28 24.36
C PRO A 54 10.14 4.30 24.96
N SER A 55 9.66 5.30 25.71
CA SER A 55 10.50 6.19 26.54
C SER A 55 9.63 6.98 27.56
N PRO A 56 10.11 7.23 28.79
CA PRO A 56 9.43 8.09 29.77
C PRO A 56 9.33 9.56 29.32
N ASP A 57 10.24 10.01 28.46
CA ASP A 57 10.41 11.43 28.11
C ASP A 57 9.57 11.84 26.87
N THR A 58 9.05 10.86 26.13
CA THR A 58 8.29 11.11 24.91
C THR A 58 6.80 11.24 25.21
N CYS A 59 6.17 12.32 24.73
CA CYS A 59 4.73 12.51 24.84
C CYS A 59 3.96 11.29 24.29
N TRP A 60 3.15 10.68 25.14
CA TRP A 60 2.41 9.44 24.86
C TRP A 60 1.60 9.49 23.55
N LYS A 61 1.03 10.66 23.22
CA LYS A 61 0.27 10.89 21.99
C LYS A 61 1.13 10.76 20.73
N LEU A 62 2.35 11.31 20.74
CA LEU A 62 3.26 11.24 19.60
C LEU A 62 3.75 9.82 19.37
N THR A 63 4.07 9.11 20.46
CA THR A 63 4.45 7.70 20.42
C THR A 63 3.40 6.83 19.73
N ILE A 64 2.13 6.94 20.14
CA ILE A 64 1.04 6.17 19.54
C ILE A 64 0.85 6.57 18.07
N PHE A 65 0.94 7.87 17.75
CA PHE A 65 0.78 8.35 16.38
C PHE A 65 1.85 7.78 15.43
N PHE A 66 3.13 7.87 15.80
CA PHE A 66 4.22 7.33 14.98
C PHE A 66 4.18 5.80 14.89
N GLY A 67 3.87 5.13 16.00
CA GLY A 67 3.72 3.68 16.02
C GLY A 67 2.54 3.20 15.17
N LEU A 68 1.42 3.93 15.15
CA LEU A 68 0.26 3.63 14.30
C LEU A 68 0.58 3.85 12.81
N ILE A 69 1.26 4.94 12.46
CA ILE A 69 1.74 5.18 11.09
C ILE A 69 2.60 4.01 10.64
N TYR A 70 3.59 3.63 11.44
CA TYR A 70 4.47 2.51 11.12
C TYR A 70 3.69 1.20 10.97
N LEU A 71 2.71 0.94 11.84
CA LEU A 71 1.86 -0.25 11.77
C LEU A 71 1.05 -0.28 10.45
N VAL A 72 0.45 0.83 10.06
CA VAL A 72 -0.30 0.95 8.80
C VAL A 72 0.62 0.74 7.60
N LEU A 73 1.81 1.36 7.58
CA LEU A 73 2.80 1.17 6.53
C LEU A 73 3.30 -0.28 6.47
N TYR A 74 3.50 -0.92 7.62
CA TYR A 74 3.88 -2.32 7.71
C TYR A 74 2.81 -3.22 7.09
N PHE A 75 1.54 -3.06 7.45
CA PHE A 75 0.45 -3.83 6.84
C PHE A 75 0.28 -3.54 5.36
N ALA A 76 0.40 -2.28 4.94
CA ALA A 76 0.37 -1.92 3.52
C ALA A 76 1.51 -2.60 2.76
N PHE A 77 2.71 -2.66 3.31
CA PHE A 77 3.83 -3.34 2.68
C PHE A 77 3.65 -4.86 2.65
N VAL A 78 3.30 -5.48 3.77
CA VAL A 78 3.18 -6.94 3.89
C VAL A 78 1.98 -7.51 3.14
N LEU A 79 0.85 -6.78 3.12
CA LEU A 79 -0.38 -7.25 2.46
C LEU A 79 -0.53 -6.63 1.07
N LEU A 80 -0.51 -5.30 0.98
CA LEU A 80 -0.89 -4.61 -0.26
C LEU A 80 0.18 -4.72 -1.35
N ALA A 81 1.47 -4.62 -1.01
CA ALA A 81 2.54 -4.72 -2.00
C ALA A 81 2.58 -6.06 -2.75
N PRO A 82 2.54 -7.26 -2.10
CA PRO A 82 2.50 -8.51 -2.83
C PRO A 82 1.19 -8.70 -3.61
N ILE A 83 0.05 -8.25 -3.09
CA ILE A 83 -1.23 -8.30 -3.82
C ILE A 83 -1.15 -7.47 -5.11
N LEU A 84 -0.57 -6.25 -5.05
CA LEU A 84 -0.39 -5.39 -6.21
C LEU A 84 0.56 -6.02 -7.25
N LEU A 85 1.66 -6.65 -6.79
CA LEU A 85 2.58 -7.36 -7.69
C LEU A 85 1.92 -8.58 -8.35
N LEU A 86 1.15 -9.37 -7.59
CA LEU A 86 0.39 -10.50 -8.12
C LEU A 86 -0.65 -10.04 -9.15
N ALA A 87 -1.38 -8.96 -8.86
CA ALA A 87 -2.33 -8.37 -9.81
C ALA A 87 -1.65 -7.95 -11.12
N ALA A 88 -0.49 -7.28 -11.04
CA ALA A 88 0.29 -6.90 -12.21
C ALA A 88 0.77 -8.12 -13.01
N LEU A 89 1.19 -9.19 -12.32
CA LEU A 89 1.69 -10.42 -12.95
C LEU A 89 0.58 -11.20 -13.66
N VAL A 90 -0.57 -11.40 -13.00
CA VAL A 90 -1.73 -12.05 -13.61
C VAL A 90 -2.18 -11.28 -14.85
N GLN A 91 -2.27 -9.95 -14.77
CA GLN A 91 -2.69 -9.13 -15.89
C GLN A 91 -1.71 -9.20 -17.07
N ARG A 92 -0.40 -9.14 -16.80
CA ARG A 92 0.65 -9.35 -17.82
C ARG A 92 0.56 -10.75 -18.46
N CYS A 93 0.31 -11.77 -17.65
CA CYS A 93 0.19 -13.15 -18.11
C CYS A 93 -1.01 -13.29 -19.07
N VAL A 94 -2.19 -12.81 -18.68
CA VAL A 94 -3.40 -12.80 -19.51
C VAL A 94 -3.16 -12.07 -20.84
N GLN A 95 -2.55 -10.88 -20.79
CA GLN A 95 -2.27 -10.11 -22.00
C GLN A 95 -1.26 -10.80 -22.92
N SER A 96 -0.26 -11.48 -22.36
CA SER A 96 0.71 -12.25 -23.15
C SER A 96 0.09 -13.48 -23.83
N PHE A 97 -0.88 -14.12 -23.18
CA PHE A 97 -1.60 -15.26 -23.74
C PHE A 97 -2.50 -14.84 -24.92
N LEU A 98 -3.23 -13.74 -24.75
CA LEU A 98 -4.08 -13.18 -25.81
C LEU A 98 -3.26 -12.71 -27.03
N ASN A 99 -2.06 -12.18 -26.83
CA ASN A 99 -1.21 -11.72 -27.95
C ASN A 99 -0.49 -12.87 -28.69
N ARG A 100 -0.58 -14.11 -28.19
CA ARG A 100 -0.03 -15.30 -28.87
C ARG A 100 -1.09 -16.07 -29.67
N GLN A 101 -2.37 -15.72 -29.53
CA GLN A 101 -3.47 -16.22 -30.37
C GLN A 101 -3.67 -15.29 -31.57
#